data_AF-A0A1J5WK14-F1
#
_entry.id   AF-A0A1J5WK14-F1
#
_cell.length_a   1.000
_cell.length_b   1.000
_cell.length_c   1.000
_cell.angle_alpha   90.00
_cell.angle_beta   90.00
_cell.angle_gamma   90.00
#
_symmetry.space_group_name_H-M   'P 1'
#
loop_
_entity.id
_entity.type
_entity.pdbx_description
1 polymer ?
#
loop_
_entity_poly.entity_id
_entity_poly.type
_entity_poly.pdbx_seq_one_letter_code
_entity_poly.pdbx_strand_id
1 'polypeptide(L)'
;MENLQEQTAFPWNIFFGSYKKKYFVERDEGVLIVPNITYDHQREIRTEEECLFKLKQEVLEANGRSDVGAVCMICCEGSKEGKFLFPTCREAHHLFVCLDCLKKEEERGTERIVCPYDRMDRFAMVEYKRILSERQEEFLNQLTVQPTTNTPSVFLLTTTNIPDNPTLLTEQTTVSLENIAVSEDFFFVLLSKTKVRIGENFSLFGDKDGEDCIAEHGMARNTPVLLKKKQNELITPLFLENIDNIPPNSIGCTFGKFLVNISTRFLTKLRISEVSDFEYLIIEMEKEEHLREILAMEDKSFFIGERRAISLRGYAVNILPKLAFHENNEIEFLILEIEKEEHFRGIPDMKNESIFVAKPRTISLDGYAVGMLPKINFREDNKTKSIFMEAGQEECIIPILGMENESIFVVKTETITLKNYAVSILPKLNFHEDNETGILFLFADLREHVRLILDMGDRSIFVGKAGVIFSEKYAINTLSKLIFHKDTKLCCG
;
A
#
# COMPACT_ATOMS: atom_id res chain seq x y z
N MET A 1 -19.38 -47.84 1.59
CA MET A 1 -18.21 -47.17 2.20
C MET A 1 -17.33 -46.71 1.06
N GLU A 2 -17.60 -45.51 0.56
CA GLU A 2 -16.69 -44.78 -0.32
C GLU A 2 -16.61 -43.36 0.23
N ASN A 3 -15.37 -42.91 0.42
CA ASN A 3 -14.96 -41.65 1.01
C ASN A 3 -15.50 -40.46 0.20
N LEU A 4 -16.53 -39.81 0.72
CA LEU A 4 -16.73 -38.37 0.55
C LEU A 4 -16.28 -37.71 1.86
N GLN A 5 -14.96 -37.56 2.03
CA GLN A 5 -14.45 -36.42 2.78
C GLN A 5 -14.69 -35.19 1.88
N GLU A 6 -15.96 -34.76 1.79
CA GLU A 6 -16.24 -33.41 1.37
C GLU A 6 -15.49 -32.50 2.33
N GLN A 7 -14.55 -31.76 1.77
CA GLN A 7 -13.97 -30.60 2.41
C GLN A 7 -15.15 -29.70 2.78
N THR A 8 -15.49 -29.70 4.06
CA THR A 8 -16.48 -28.81 4.65
C THR A 8 -15.89 -27.40 4.62
N ALA A 9 -15.98 -26.77 3.46
CA ALA A 9 -15.76 -25.34 3.35
C ALA A 9 -16.85 -24.67 4.19
N PHE A 10 -16.43 -23.99 5.26
CA PHE A 10 -17.32 -23.11 6.01
C PHE A 10 -17.97 -22.14 5.01
N PRO A 11 -19.31 -22.03 4.94
CA PRO A 11 -20.00 -21.28 3.90
C PRO A 11 -19.92 -19.76 4.09
N TRP A 12 -19.13 -19.28 5.05
CA TRP A 12 -19.12 -17.90 5.46
C TRP A 12 -17.69 -17.34 5.43
N ASN A 13 -17.48 -16.24 4.71
CA ASN A 13 -16.26 -15.42 4.76
C ASN A 13 -16.11 -14.67 6.10
N ILE A 14 -16.35 -15.34 7.23
CA ILE A 14 -16.29 -14.75 8.59
C ILE A 14 -14.85 -14.74 9.11
N PHE A 15 -14.03 -15.69 8.66
CA PHE A 15 -12.67 -15.86 9.16
C PHE A 15 -11.70 -15.09 8.28
N PHE A 16 -10.85 -14.28 8.90
CA PHE A 16 -9.78 -13.57 8.20
C PHE A 16 -8.46 -14.37 8.20
N GLY A 17 -8.40 -15.48 8.95
CA GLY A 17 -7.24 -16.35 8.98
C GLY A 17 -7.57 -17.73 9.57
N SER A 18 -6.70 -18.70 9.30
CA SER A 18 -6.80 -20.05 9.88
C SER A 18 -5.43 -20.63 10.20
N TYR A 19 -5.38 -21.59 11.12
CA TYR A 19 -4.19 -22.39 11.38
C TYR A 19 -4.56 -23.81 11.82
N LYS A 20 -4.12 -24.85 11.10
CA LYS A 20 -4.40 -26.27 11.46
C LYS A 20 -5.87 -26.52 11.85
N LYS A 21 -6.81 -26.03 11.04
CA LYS A 21 -8.27 -26.11 11.25
C LYS A 21 -8.82 -25.31 12.44
N LYS A 22 -8.05 -24.37 12.98
CA LYS A 22 -8.53 -23.35 13.92
C LYS A 22 -8.71 -22.06 13.13
N TYR A 23 -9.73 -21.29 13.45
CA TYR A 23 -10.11 -20.13 12.67
C TYR A 23 -10.11 -18.87 13.53
N PHE A 24 -9.74 -17.75 12.92
CA PHE A 24 -9.67 -16.45 13.58
C PHE A 24 -10.75 -15.53 13.02
N VAL A 25 -11.55 -14.97 13.91
CA VAL A 25 -12.65 -14.04 13.59
C VAL A 25 -12.35 -12.68 14.21
N GLU A 26 -12.43 -11.63 13.41
CA GLU A 26 -12.35 -10.27 13.89
C GLU A 26 -13.71 -9.84 14.46
N ARG A 27 -13.71 -9.29 15.67
CA ARG A 27 -14.89 -8.79 16.38
C ARG A 27 -14.63 -7.36 16.82
N ASP A 28 -15.67 -6.62 17.17
CA ASP A 28 -15.50 -5.27 17.71
C ASP A 28 -14.68 -5.29 19.00
N GLU A 29 -14.97 -6.25 19.87
CA GLU A 29 -14.32 -6.47 21.17
C GLU A 29 -12.93 -7.13 21.12
N GLY A 30 -12.50 -7.68 19.98
CA GLY A 30 -11.25 -8.44 19.93
C GLY A 30 -11.08 -9.41 18.76
N VAL A 31 -10.24 -10.41 18.95
CA VAL A 31 -10.03 -11.55 18.03
C VAL A 31 -10.54 -12.83 18.69
N LEU A 32 -11.54 -13.47 18.07
CA LEU A 32 -12.07 -14.74 18.55
C LEU A 32 -11.38 -15.90 17.84
N ILE A 33 -10.78 -16.80 18.62
CA ILE A 33 -10.24 -18.07 18.14
C ILE A 33 -11.35 -19.12 18.24
N VAL A 34 -11.72 -19.69 17.09
CA VAL A 34 -12.73 -20.74 16.98
C VAL A 34 -12.04 -22.07 16.66
N PRO A 35 -12.09 -23.07 17.55
CA PRO A 35 -11.52 -24.38 17.27
C PRO A 35 -12.32 -25.10 16.17
N ASN A 36 -11.77 -26.20 15.64
CA ASN A 36 -12.49 -27.06 14.70
C ASN A 36 -13.67 -27.75 15.40
N ILE A 37 -14.82 -27.07 15.46
CA ILE A 37 -16.06 -27.68 15.94
C ILE A 37 -16.62 -28.47 14.77
N THR A 38 -16.98 -29.74 14.98
CA THR A 38 -17.80 -30.50 14.03
C THR A 38 -19.12 -29.77 13.88
N TYR A 39 -19.20 -29.02 12.80
CA TYR A 39 -20.27 -28.09 12.52
C TYR A 39 -21.45 -28.84 11.91
N ASP A 40 -22.63 -28.72 12.52
CA ASP A 40 -23.87 -29.26 11.96
C ASP A 40 -24.41 -28.28 10.91
N HIS A 41 -23.73 -28.24 9.76
CA HIS A 41 -24.06 -27.38 8.61
C HIS A 41 -25.53 -27.48 8.20
N GLN A 42 -26.13 -28.66 8.39
CA GLN A 42 -27.54 -28.88 8.08
C GLN A 42 -28.48 -28.10 9.01
N ARG A 43 -28.10 -27.87 10.26
CA ARG A 43 -28.91 -27.08 11.20
C ARG A 43 -28.91 -25.61 10.82
N GLU A 44 -27.77 -25.03 10.48
CA GLU A 44 -27.69 -23.60 10.13
C GLU A 44 -28.32 -23.28 8.78
N ILE A 45 -28.13 -24.12 7.75
CA ILE A 45 -28.84 -23.97 6.47
C ILE A 45 -30.35 -23.96 6.69
N ARG A 46 -30.88 -24.90 7.49
CA ARG A 46 -32.32 -24.92 7.82
C ARG A 46 -32.76 -23.66 8.54
N THR A 47 -31.91 -23.12 9.40
CA THR A 47 -32.19 -21.94 10.23
C THR A 47 -32.18 -20.63 9.41
N GLU A 48 -31.33 -20.53 8.38
CA GLU A 48 -31.32 -19.45 7.38
C GLU A 48 -32.57 -19.48 6.51
N GLU A 49 -32.89 -20.66 5.96
CA GLU A 49 -34.11 -20.90 5.16
C GLU A 49 -35.38 -20.58 5.96
N GLU A 50 -35.42 -20.92 7.24
CA GLU A 50 -36.53 -20.58 8.14
C GLU A 50 -36.69 -19.07 8.34
N CYS A 51 -35.59 -18.30 8.46
CA CYS A 51 -35.66 -16.83 8.57
C CYS A 51 -36.19 -16.19 7.29
N LEU A 52 -35.64 -16.60 6.14
CA LEU A 52 -36.10 -16.14 4.83
C LEU A 52 -37.57 -16.54 4.61
N PHE A 53 -37.97 -17.72 5.07
CA PHE A 53 -39.36 -18.17 5.00
C PHE A 53 -40.29 -17.29 5.83
N LYS A 54 -39.94 -16.97 7.08
CA LYS A 54 -40.74 -16.05 7.92
C LYS A 54 -40.89 -14.67 7.27
N LEU A 55 -39.78 -14.07 6.85
CA LEU A 55 -39.79 -12.75 6.20
C LEU A 55 -40.61 -12.77 4.90
N LYS A 56 -40.51 -13.84 4.11
CA LYS A 56 -41.35 -14.04 2.93
C LYS A 56 -42.84 -14.04 3.29
N GLN A 57 -43.25 -14.77 4.32
CA GLN A 57 -44.66 -14.83 4.73
C GLN A 57 -45.15 -13.43 5.15
N GLU A 58 -44.37 -12.72 5.97
CA GLU A 58 -44.70 -11.34 6.39
C GLU A 58 -44.91 -10.41 5.19
N VAL A 59 -44.02 -10.46 4.20
CA VAL A 59 -44.10 -9.64 2.98
C VAL A 59 -45.32 -10.01 2.14
N LEU A 60 -45.62 -11.31 1.98
CA LEU A 60 -46.76 -11.77 1.19
C LEU A 60 -48.10 -11.43 1.86
N GLU A 61 -48.20 -11.66 3.17
CA GLU A 61 -49.39 -11.36 3.96
C GLU A 61 -49.69 -9.86 4.00
N ALA A 62 -48.68 -9.02 4.25
CA ALA A 62 -48.83 -7.57 4.30
C ALA A 62 -49.37 -6.97 2.99
N ASN A 63 -49.09 -7.63 1.86
CA ASN A 63 -49.50 -7.19 0.53
C ASN A 63 -50.69 -7.99 -0.05
N GLY A 64 -51.24 -8.97 0.68
CA GLY A 64 -52.30 -9.85 0.19
C GLY A 64 -51.92 -10.66 -1.05
N ARG A 65 -50.64 -11.06 -1.16
CA ARG A 65 -50.07 -11.77 -2.32
C ARG A 65 -49.84 -13.25 -2.01
N SER A 66 -49.62 -14.04 -3.05
CA SER A 66 -49.24 -15.46 -2.95
C SER A 66 -48.15 -15.79 -3.96
N ASP A 67 -47.29 -16.75 -3.62
CA ASP A 67 -46.24 -17.33 -4.46
C ASP A 67 -46.67 -18.65 -5.14
N VAL A 68 -47.96 -19.02 -5.03
CA VAL A 68 -48.51 -20.22 -5.67
C VAL A 68 -48.35 -20.10 -7.18
N GLY A 69 -47.58 -21.01 -7.77
CA GLY A 69 -47.28 -21.01 -9.21
C GLY A 69 -46.23 -19.97 -9.65
N ALA A 70 -45.59 -19.28 -8.71
CA ALA A 70 -44.46 -18.41 -9.02
C ALA A 70 -43.25 -19.20 -9.54
N VAL A 71 -42.41 -18.51 -10.31
CA VAL A 71 -41.14 -19.01 -10.84
C VAL A 71 -40.01 -18.03 -10.51
N CYS A 72 -38.80 -18.56 -10.35
CA CYS A 72 -37.60 -17.75 -10.22
C CYS A 72 -37.37 -16.94 -11.50
N MET A 73 -37.19 -15.63 -11.38
CA MET A 73 -36.94 -14.75 -12.54
C MET A 73 -35.58 -15.00 -13.23
N ILE A 74 -34.68 -15.77 -12.60
CA ILE A 74 -33.33 -16.04 -13.12
C ILE A 74 -33.24 -17.44 -13.75
N CYS A 75 -33.58 -18.49 -13.00
CA CYS A 75 -33.47 -19.87 -13.48
C CYS A 75 -34.78 -20.43 -14.04
N CYS A 76 -35.90 -19.69 -13.95
CA CYS A 76 -37.23 -20.11 -14.39
C CYS A 76 -37.82 -21.35 -13.69
N GLU A 77 -37.18 -21.84 -12.61
CA GLU A 77 -37.68 -22.94 -11.79
C GLU A 77 -38.78 -22.47 -10.82
N GLY A 78 -39.80 -23.30 -10.64
CA GLY A 78 -41.06 -22.94 -9.97
C GLY A 78 -41.23 -23.45 -8.55
N SER A 79 -42.16 -22.86 -7.79
CA SER A 79 -42.54 -23.37 -6.46
C SER A 79 -43.12 -24.79 -6.50
N LYS A 80 -43.68 -25.21 -7.65
CA LYS A 80 -44.16 -26.58 -7.89
C LYS A 80 -43.05 -27.63 -7.96
N GLU A 81 -41.81 -27.21 -8.17
CA GLU A 81 -40.62 -28.07 -8.18
C GLU A 81 -39.96 -28.14 -6.79
N GLY A 82 -40.64 -27.63 -5.74
CA GLY A 82 -40.14 -27.63 -4.37
C GLY A 82 -39.10 -26.54 -4.07
N LYS A 83 -38.90 -25.58 -4.98
CA LYS A 83 -37.93 -24.50 -4.80
C LYS A 83 -38.46 -23.41 -3.87
N PHE A 84 -37.62 -23.00 -2.91
CA PHE A 84 -37.87 -21.81 -2.11
C PHE A 84 -37.72 -20.56 -2.98
N LEU A 85 -38.78 -19.76 -3.06
CA LEU A 85 -38.85 -18.51 -3.82
C LEU A 85 -39.05 -17.31 -2.88
N PHE A 86 -38.18 -16.32 -2.98
CA PHE A 86 -38.20 -15.09 -2.17
C PHE A 86 -38.64 -13.88 -3.02
N PRO A 87 -39.50 -12.98 -2.52
CA PRO A 87 -39.92 -11.79 -3.25
C PRO A 87 -38.74 -10.87 -3.60
N THR A 88 -38.74 -10.30 -4.80
CA THR A 88 -37.67 -9.40 -5.27
C THR A 88 -37.74 -7.98 -4.69
N CYS A 89 -38.92 -7.57 -4.23
CA CYS A 89 -39.24 -6.24 -3.68
C CYS A 89 -40.21 -6.35 -2.51
N ARG A 90 -40.26 -5.31 -1.66
CA ARG A 90 -41.16 -5.26 -0.49
C ARG A 90 -42.64 -5.27 -0.85
N GLU A 91 -43.00 -4.73 -2.00
CA GLU A 91 -44.37 -4.71 -2.54
C GLU A 91 -44.81 -6.06 -3.17
N ALA A 92 -43.88 -7.04 -3.23
CA ALA A 92 -44.10 -8.36 -3.80
C ALA A 92 -44.77 -8.35 -5.20
N HIS A 93 -44.18 -7.60 -6.15
CA HIS A 93 -44.63 -7.48 -7.55
C HIS A 93 -44.50 -8.79 -8.36
N HIS A 94 -45.17 -9.90 -7.98
CA HIS A 94 -45.22 -11.21 -8.65
C HIS A 94 -43.86 -11.80 -9.14
N LEU A 95 -42.75 -11.23 -8.70
CA LEU A 95 -41.41 -11.55 -9.17
C LEU A 95 -40.61 -12.06 -7.98
N PHE A 96 -40.09 -13.25 -8.17
CA PHE A 96 -39.43 -14.00 -7.12
C PHE A 96 -38.07 -14.49 -7.61
N VAL A 97 -37.18 -14.74 -6.67
CA VAL A 97 -35.87 -15.32 -6.92
C VAL A 97 -35.68 -16.52 -6.01
N CYS A 98 -35.08 -17.60 -6.52
CA CYS A 98 -34.78 -18.76 -5.69
C CYS A 98 -33.51 -18.55 -4.86
N LEU A 99 -33.40 -19.30 -3.77
CA LEU A 99 -32.24 -19.22 -2.86
C LEU A 99 -30.92 -19.52 -3.58
N ASP A 100 -30.89 -20.51 -4.47
CA ASP A 100 -29.68 -20.86 -5.25
C ASP A 100 -29.18 -19.69 -6.10
N CYS A 101 -30.11 -18.89 -6.63
CA CYS A 101 -29.80 -17.71 -7.43
C CYS A 101 -29.33 -16.53 -6.56
N LEU A 102 -29.89 -16.36 -5.36
CA LEU A 102 -29.38 -15.39 -4.37
C LEU A 102 -27.94 -15.74 -3.95
N LYS A 103 -27.68 -17.01 -3.61
CA LYS A 103 -26.34 -17.52 -3.26
C LYS A 103 -25.32 -17.26 -4.36
N LYS A 104 -25.64 -17.63 -5.60
CA LYS A 104 -24.76 -17.41 -6.76
C LYS A 104 -24.48 -15.94 -7.04
N GLU A 105 -25.45 -15.06 -6.79
CA GLU A 105 -25.26 -13.62 -7.00
C GLU A 105 -24.39 -13.02 -5.90
N GLU A 106 -24.54 -13.48 -4.66
CA GLU A 106 -23.68 -13.10 -3.54
C GLU A 106 -22.23 -13.51 -3.79
N GLU A 107 -21.99 -14.76 -4.22
CA GLU A 107 -20.67 -15.27 -4.60
C GLU A 107 -20.01 -14.44 -5.72
N ARG A 108 -20.81 -13.82 -6.61
CA ARG A 108 -20.32 -12.99 -7.71
C ARG A 108 -20.08 -11.54 -7.31
N GLY A 109 -20.68 -11.04 -6.23
CA GLY A 109 -20.58 -9.65 -5.78
C GLY A 109 -21.14 -8.62 -6.76
N THR A 110 -21.99 -9.03 -7.73
CA THR A 110 -22.43 -8.14 -8.83
C THR A 110 -23.75 -7.39 -8.57
N GLU A 111 -24.44 -7.66 -7.46
CA GLU A 111 -25.71 -7.02 -7.01
C GLU A 111 -26.77 -6.82 -8.11
N ARG A 112 -26.92 -7.79 -9.03
CA ARG A 112 -27.79 -7.67 -10.21
C ARG A 112 -29.25 -8.01 -9.96
N ILE A 113 -29.57 -8.60 -8.81
CA ILE A 113 -30.94 -8.97 -8.46
C ILE A 113 -31.66 -7.71 -7.95
N VAL A 114 -32.51 -7.15 -8.81
CA VAL A 114 -33.31 -5.94 -8.54
C VAL A 114 -34.74 -6.14 -9.01
N CYS A 115 -35.67 -5.38 -8.44
CA CYS A 115 -37.03 -5.36 -8.94
C CYS A 115 -37.09 -4.70 -10.34
N PRO A 116 -37.69 -5.34 -11.36
CA PRO A 116 -37.92 -4.72 -12.66
C PRO A 116 -38.87 -3.52 -12.64
N TYR A 117 -39.77 -3.45 -11.66
CA TYR A 117 -40.73 -2.35 -11.49
C TYR A 117 -40.15 -1.17 -10.71
N ASP A 118 -39.16 -1.42 -9.85
CA ASP A 118 -38.34 -0.40 -9.20
C ASP A 118 -36.88 -0.83 -9.20
N ARG A 119 -36.11 -0.33 -10.17
CA ARG A 119 -34.71 -0.73 -10.37
C ARG A 119 -33.78 -0.29 -9.24
N MET A 120 -34.24 0.57 -8.33
CA MET A 120 -33.51 0.94 -7.12
C MET A 120 -33.84 0.02 -5.95
N ASP A 121 -34.91 -0.77 -6.03
CA ASP A 121 -35.29 -1.71 -4.98
C ASP A 121 -34.43 -2.99 -5.08
N ARG A 122 -33.48 -3.08 -4.14
CA ARG A 122 -32.59 -4.23 -3.91
C ARG A 122 -33.04 -5.11 -2.75
N PHE A 123 -34.30 -5.01 -2.33
CA PHE A 123 -34.87 -5.68 -1.15
C PHE A 123 -34.39 -7.12 -1.01
N ALA A 124 -34.49 -7.96 -2.04
CA ALA A 124 -34.10 -9.36 -1.94
C ALA A 124 -32.64 -9.56 -1.55
N MET A 125 -31.70 -8.85 -2.17
CA MET A 125 -30.29 -8.94 -1.82
C MET A 125 -29.98 -8.28 -0.48
N VAL A 126 -30.62 -7.14 -0.18
CA VAL A 126 -30.44 -6.43 1.09
C VAL A 126 -30.87 -7.28 2.27
N GLU A 127 -32.07 -7.88 2.20
CA GLU A 127 -32.60 -8.72 3.26
C GLU A 127 -31.89 -10.07 3.35
N TYR A 128 -31.50 -10.66 2.21
CA TYR A 128 -30.68 -11.85 2.19
C TYR A 128 -29.34 -11.59 2.92
N LYS A 129 -28.62 -10.53 2.54
CA LYS A 129 -27.38 -10.12 3.22
C LYS A 129 -27.60 -9.80 4.70
N ARG A 130 -28.69 -9.11 5.05
CA ARG A 130 -29.03 -8.80 6.46
C ARG A 130 -29.23 -10.07 7.28
N ILE A 131 -30.05 -11.01 6.80
CA ILE A 131 -30.31 -12.28 7.49
C ILE A 131 -29.02 -13.09 7.61
N LEU A 132 -28.24 -13.15 6.53
CA LEU A 132 -26.91 -13.78 6.54
C LEU A 132 -26.05 -13.17 7.66
N SER A 133 -25.87 -11.84 7.69
CA SER A 133 -25.09 -11.16 8.73
C SER A 133 -25.63 -11.35 10.15
N GLU A 134 -26.94 -11.28 10.36
CA GLU A 134 -27.56 -11.52 11.68
C GLU A 134 -27.31 -12.96 12.16
N ARG A 135 -27.39 -13.94 11.26
CA ARG A 135 -27.10 -15.34 11.59
C ARG A 135 -25.63 -15.58 11.88
N GLN A 136 -24.74 -14.94 11.13
CA GLN A 136 -23.31 -14.95 11.43
C GLN A 136 -23.05 -14.39 12.82
N GLU A 137 -23.66 -13.25 13.15
CA GLU A 137 -23.50 -12.62 14.46
C GLU A 137 -24.10 -13.48 15.58
N GLU A 138 -25.28 -14.04 15.39
CA GLU A 138 -25.91 -14.96 16.35
C GLU A 138 -25.06 -16.21 16.58
N PHE A 139 -24.52 -16.81 15.52
CA PHE A 139 -23.61 -17.95 15.62
C PHE A 139 -22.35 -17.60 16.43
N LEU A 140 -21.72 -16.47 16.12
CA LEU A 140 -20.56 -16.00 16.87
C LEU A 140 -20.90 -15.68 18.33
N ASN A 141 -22.08 -15.14 18.60
CA ASN A 141 -22.58 -14.89 19.96
C ASN A 141 -22.84 -16.21 20.71
N GLN A 142 -23.32 -17.24 20.04
CA GLN A 142 -23.45 -18.57 20.64
C GLN A 142 -22.08 -19.15 21.03
N LEU A 143 -21.04 -18.92 20.22
CA LEU A 143 -19.67 -19.36 20.53
C LEU A 143 -19.04 -18.59 21.71
N THR A 144 -19.42 -17.34 21.94
CA THR A 144 -18.93 -16.52 23.07
C THR A 144 -19.75 -16.65 24.36
N VAL A 145 -21.03 -17.07 24.27
CA VAL A 145 -21.90 -17.30 25.44
C VAL A 145 -21.70 -18.70 26.05
N GLN A 146 -20.96 -19.60 25.38
CA GLN A 146 -20.57 -20.87 26.00
C GLN A 146 -19.75 -20.61 27.29
N PRO A 147 -20.01 -21.34 28.39
CA PRO A 147 -19.37 -21.10 29.70
C PRO A 147 -17.84 -21.31 29.75
N THR A 148 -17.20 -21.54 28.60
CA THR A 148 -15.79 -21.90 28.43
C THR A 148 -14.97 -20.84 27.69
N THR A 149 -15.56 -19.71 27.28
CA THR A 149 -14.84 -18.66 26.55
C THR A 149 -13.85 -17.95 27.47
N ASN A 150 -12.59 -18.36 27.37
CA ASN A 150 -11.51 -17.80 28.18
C ASN A 150 -11.05 -16.47 27.57
N THR A 151 -10.88 -15.45 28.40
CA THR A 151 -10.26 -14.17 28.01
C THR A 151 -8.93 -14.06 28.78
N PRO A 152 -7.85 -14.63 28.25
CA PRO A 152 -6.57 -14.63 28.95
C PRO A 152 -5.98 -13.22 29.02
N SER A 153 -5.34 -12.87 30.13
CA SER A 153 -4.57 -11.63 30.24
C SER A 153 -3.25 -11.69 29.44
N VAL A 154 -2.67 -12.88 29.30
CA VAL A 154 -1.46 -13.14 28.51
C VAL A 154 -1.69 -14.37 27.63
N PHE A 155 -1.41 -14.25 26.35
CA PHE A 155 -1.56 -15.31 25.37
C PHE A 155 -0.26 -15.48 24.59
N LEU A 156 0.41 -16.62 24.76
CA LEU A 156 1.60 -16.96 23.99
C LEU A 156 1.16 -17.70 22.73
N LEU A 157 1.32 -17.06 21.58
CA LEU A 157 0.98 -17.68 20.30
C LEU A 157 2.12 -18.61 19.87
N THR A 158 1.85 -19.90 19.74
CA THR A 158 2.79 -20.88 19.17
C THR A 158 2.07 -21.81 18.19
N THR A 159 2.86 -22.53 17.39
CA THR A 159 2.38 -23.55 16.44
C THR A 159 1.80 -24.81 17.10
N THR A 160 1.98 -24.96 18.42
CA THR A 160 1.56 -26.12 19.21
C THR A 160 0.50 -25.78 20.27
N ASN A 161 0.34 -24.51 20.65
CA ASN A 161 -0.46 -24.11 21.80
C ASN A 161 -1.62 -23.16 21.45
N ILE A 162 -2.26 -23.40 20.30
CA ILE A 162 -3.53 -22.71 20.01
C ILE A 162 -4.65 -23.39 20.79
N PRO A 163 -5.56 -22.68 21.48
CA PRO A 163 -6.64 -23.29 22.26
C PRO A 163 -7.54 -24.21 21.44
N ASP A 164 -8.05 -25.27 22.07
CA ASP A 164 -9.09 -26.15 21.53
C ASP A 164 -10.50 -25.75 22.01
N ASN A 165 -10.60 -24.67 22.79
CA ASN A 165 -11.86 -24.06 23.22
C ASN A 165 -11.96 -22.64 22.64
N PRO A 166 -13.17 -22.12 22.39
CA PRO A 166 -13.38 -20.72 22.02
C PRO A 166 -12.61 -19.78 22.97
N THR A 167 -11.79 -18.90 22.42
CA THR A 167 -10.93 -18.00 23.21
C THR A 167 -10.99 -16.61 22.60
N LEU A 168 -11.36 -15.61 23.38
CA LEU A 168 -11.45 -14.21 22.93
C LEU A 168 -10.20 -13.46 23.40
N LEU A 169 -9.44 -12.91 22.46
CA LEU A 169 -8.31 -12.02 22.72
C LEU A 169 -8.81 -10.58 22.61
N THR A 170 -8.74 -9.82 23.69
CA THR A 170 -9.26 -8.43 23.74
C THR A 170 -8.11 -7.43 23.79
N GLU A 171 -8.42 -6.14 23.83
CA GLU A 171 -7.44 -5.06 24.07
C GLU A 171 -6.66 -5.21 25.39
N GLN A 172 -7.17 -6.01 26.34
CA GLN A 172 -6.48 -6.31 27.60
C GLN A 172 -5.64 -7.57 27.56
N THR A 173 -5.78 -8.38 26.50
CA THR A 173 -4.96 -9.56 26.28
C THR A 173 -3.62 -9.16 25.66
N THR A 174 -2.53 -9.51 26.33
CA THR A 174 -1.18 -9.36 25.78
C THR A 174 -0.80 -10.60 24.99
N VAL A 175 -0.77 -10.49 23.67
CA VAL A 175 -0.35 -11.53 22.72
C VAL A 175 1.16 -11.46 22.55
N SER A 176 1.86 -12.53 22.95
CA SER A 176 3.31 -12.66 22.76
C SER A 176 3.62 -13.46 21.50
N LEU A 177 4.43 -12.88 20.61
CA LEU A 177 4.83 -13.43 19.33
C LEU A 177 6.34 -13.69 19.34
N GLU A 178 6.74 -14.96 19.45
CA GLU A 178 8.14 -15.37 19.60
C GLU A 178 8.37 -16.72 18.93
N ASN A 179 9.48 -16.88 18.21
CA ASN A 179 9.85 -18.11 17.49
C ASN A 179 8.76 -18.60 16.50
N ILE A 180 8.03 -17.67 15.89
CA ILE A 180 6.97 -17.93 14.91
C ILE A 180 7.04 -16.95 13.74
N ALA A 181 6.39 -17.33 12.64
CA ALA A 181 6.03 -16.41 11.58
C ALA A 181 4.51 -16.29 11.47
N VAL A 182 3.99 -15.10 11.15
CA VAL A 182 2.55 -14.88 10.93
C VAL A 182 2.29 -14.10 9.65
N SER A 183 1.09 -14.21 9.09
CA SER A 183 0.71 -13.39 7.94
C SER A 183 0.59 -11.91 8.32
N GLU A 184 0.88 -11.01 7.39
CA GLU A 184 0.79 -9.56 7.61
C GLU A 184 -0.61 -9.11 8.03
N ASP A 185 -1.65 -9.66 7.39
CA ASP A 185 -3.05 -9.36 7.71
C ASP A 185 -3.39 -9.82 9.13
N PHE A 186 -2.93 -11.00 9.53
CA PHE A 186 -3.16 -11.50 10.88
C PHE A 186 -2.50 -10.63 11.93
N PHE A 187 -1.28 -10.16 11.65
CA PHE A 187 -0.54 -9.29 12.53
C PHE A 187 -1.20 -7.91 12.69
N PHE A 188 -1.72 -7.30 11.63
CA PHE A 188 -2.39 -6.00 11.71
C PHE A 188 -3.70 -6.04 12.50
N VAL A 189 -4.47 -7.12 12.39
CA VAL A 189 -5.65 -7.34 13.23
C VAL A 189 -5.23 -7.44 14.71
N LEU A 190 -4.16 -8.18 15.04
CA LEU A 190 -3.64 -8.26 16.41
C LEU A 190 -3.21 -6.89 16.95
N LEU A 191 -2.48 -6.08 16.16
CA LEU A 191 -2.10 -4.72 16.55
C LEU A 191 -3.32 -3.84 16.83
N SER A 192 -4.41 -4.03 16.09
CA SER A 192 -5.62 -3.20 16.21
C SER A 192 -6.52 -3.62 17.38
N LYS A 193 -6.48 -4.88 17.78
CA LYS A 193 -7.47 -5.51 18.68
C LYS A 193 -6.91 -6.01 20.01
N THR A 194 -5.59 -6.14 20.15
CA THR A 194 -4.93 -6.74 21.32
C THR A 194 -3.69 -5.94 21.71
N LYS A 195 -3.11 -6.20 22.89
CA LYS A 195 -1.74 -5.73 23.21
C LYS A 195 -0.74 -6.70 22.61
N VAL A 196 0.28 -6.22 21.90
CA VAL A 196 1.25 -7.08 21.21
C VAL A 196 2.63 -6.95 21.82
N ARG A 197 3.25 -8.10 22.13
CA ARG A 197 4.65 -8.19 22.57
C ARG A 197 5.45 -9.02 21.57
N ILE A 198 6.47 -8.41 20.98
CA ILE A 198 7.39 -9.08 20.06
C ILE A 198 8.58 -9.66 20.86
N GLY A 199 8.79 -10.97 20.73
CA GLY A 199 9.93 -11.69 21.27
C GLY A 199 10.98 -12.00 20.20
N GLU A 200 11.89 -12.93 20.50
CA GLU A 200 12.95 -13.33 19.57
C GLU A 200 12.38 -14.07 18.34
N ASN A 201 13.11 -13.99 17.22
CA ASN A 201 12.85 -14.78 16.01
C ASN A 201 11.41 -14.67 15.46
N PHE A 202 10.79 -13.50 15.60
CA PHE A 202 9.50 -13.21 14.98
C PHE A 202 9.66 -12.75 13.53
N SER A 203 8.74 -13.17 12.65
CA SER A 203 8.73 -12.75 11.24
C SER A 203 7.34 -12.64 10.63
N LEU A 204 7.23 -11.85 9.56
CA LEU A 204 6.03 -11.70 8.75
C LEU A 204 6.18 -12.32 7.37
N PHE A 205 5.09 -12.87 6.86
CA PHE A 205 4.95 -13.31 5.47
C PHE A 205 3.65 -12.77 4.85
N GLY A 206 3.61 -12.64 3.53
CA GLY A 206 2.41 -12.15 2.83
C GLY A 206 1.27 -13.16 2.88
N ASP A 207 0.04 -12.66 2.91
CA ASP A 207 -1.14 -13.52 2.98
C ASP A 207 -1.45 -14.19 1.62
N LYS A 208 -1.96 -15.41 1.67
CA LYS A 208 -2.42 -16.17 0.51
C LYS A 208 -3.73 -16.85 0.86
N ASP A 209 -4.74 -16.63 0.04
CA ASP A 209 -6.09 -17.16 0.26
C ASP A 209 -6.06 -18.68 0.54
N GLY A 210 -6.58 -19.06 1.70
CA GLY A 210 -6.69 -20.46 2.13
C GLY A 210 -5.42 -21.07 2.73
N GLU A 211 -4.32 -20.33 2.85
CA GLU A 211 -3.14 -20.79 3.59
C GLU A 211 -3.24 -20.51 5.10
N ASP A 212 -2.50 -21.29 5.90
CA ASP A 212 -2.40 -21.06 7.34
C ASP A 212 -1.73 -19.70 7.64
N CYS A 213 -2.33 -18.86 8.49
CA CYS A 213 -1.84 -17.52 8.85
C CYS A 213 -0.72 -17.55 9.90
N ILE A 214 -0.32 -18.73 10.38
CA ILE A 214 0.78 -18.94 11.33
C ILE A 214 1.71 -20.01 10.75
N ALA A 215 3.01 -19.85 10.93
CA ALA A 215 4.04 -20.81 10.56
C ALA A 215 5.15 -20.86 11.63
N GLU A 216 5.93 -21.95 11.61
CA GLU A 216 7.12 -22.04 12.46
C GLU A 216 8.19 -21.07 11.97
N HIS A 217 9.00 -20.54 12.90
CA HIS A 217 10.16 -19.75 12.52
C HIS A 217 11.10 -20.55 11.60
N GLY A 218 11.64 -19.90 10.58
CA GLY A 218 12.55 -20.53 9.63
C GLY A 218 11.87 -21.44 8.59
N MET A 219 10.57 -21.69 8.69
CA MET A 219 9.80 -22.20 7.54
C MET A 219 9.66 -21.06 6.53
N ALA A 220 10.63 -20.98 5.62
CA ALA A 220 10.73 -19.97 4.60
C ALA A 220 9.49 -20.01 3.67
N ARG A 221 8.43 -19.30 4.07
CA ARG A 221 7.45 -18.83 3.11
C ARG A 221 8.10 -17.66 2.39
N ASN A 222 8.62 -17.91 1.20
CA ASN A 222 9.02 -16.85 0.27
C ASN A 222 7.79 -16.11 -0.28
N THR A 223 6.75 -15.93 0.55
CA THR A 223 5.58 -15.11 0.23
C THR A 223 5.88 -13.72 0.76
N PRO A 224 6.14 -12.75 -0.13
CA PRO A 224 6.55 -11.44 0.32
C PRO A 224 5.40 -10.66 0.94
N VAL A 225 5.67 -9.85 1.97
CA VAL A 225 4.68 -8.95 2.60
C VAL A 225 4.40 -7.77 1.68
N LEU A 226 3.14 -7.45 1.40
CA LEU A 226 2.75 -6.31 0.57
C LEU A 226 2.63 -5.03 1.41
N LEU A 227 2.44 -5.20 2.73
CA LEU A 227 2.27 -4.16 3.73
C LEU A 227 1.38 -3.03 3.24
N LYS A 228 0.28 -3.41 2.58
CA LYS A 228 -0.65 -2.49 1.98
C LYS A 228 -1.74 -2.22 3.00
N LYS A 229 -1.93 -0.95 3.36
CA LYS A 229 -3.11 -0.54 4.11
C LYS A 229 -4.36 -0.88 3.30
N LYS A 230 -5.28 -1.70 3.84
CA LYS A 230 -6.63 -1.86 3.26
C LYS A 230 -7.35 -0.52 3.38
N GLN A 231 -8.07 -0.10 2.33
CA GLN A 231 -8.62 1.27 2.18
C GLN A 231 -9.50 1.74 3.36
N ASN A 232 -9.98 0.84 4.21
CA ASN A 232 -10.87 1.13 5.35
C ASN A 232 -10.29 0.75 6.73
N GLU A 233 -9.01 0.38 6.84
CA GLU A 233 -8.43 -0.01 8.13
C GLU A 233 -8.18 1.23 9.01
N LEU A 234 -8.92 1.30 10.13
CA LEU A 234 -8.86 2.40 11.08
C LEU A 234 -7.61 2.23 11.94
N ILE A 235 -6.66 3.17 11.85
CA ILE A 235 -5.51 3.20 12.74
C ILE A 235 -6.02 3.56 14.14
N THR A 236 -6.18 2.56 15.01
CA THR A 236 -6.64 2.77 16.38
C THR A 236 -5.50 3.32 17.24
N PRO A 237 -5.79 4.02 18.36
CA PRO A 237 -4.76 4.41 19.33
C PRO A 237 -3.95 3.20 19.82
N LEU A 238 -4.60 2.05 20.01
CA LEU A 238 -3.96 0.79 20.40
C LEU A 238 -2.97 0.28 19.34
N PHE A 239 -3.32 0.39 18.05
CA PHE A 239 -2.42 0.05 16.95
C PHE A 239 -1.12 0.85 16.99
N LEU A 240 -1.22 2.18 17.20
CA LEU A 240 -0.06 3.04 17.31
C LEU A 240 0.74 2.76 18.59
N GLU A 241 0.08 2.56 19.73
CA GLU A 241 0.74 2.19 20.99
C GLU A 241 1.53 0.88 20.84
N ASN A 242 0.93 -0.13 20.20
CA ASN A 242 1.63 -1.38 19.92
C ASN A 242 2.85 -1.16 19.03
N ILE A 243 2.73 -0.42 17.92
CA ILE A 243 3.87 -0.11 17.06
C ILE A 243 4.98 0.61 17.84
N ASP A 244 4.64 1.63 18.63
CA ASP A 244 5.60 2.41 19.40
C ASP A 244 6.36 1.54 20.43
N ASN A 245 5.72 0.48 20.96
CA ASN A 245 6.30 -0.48 21.91
C ASN A 245 7.16 -1.58 21.26
N ILE A 246 7.13 -1.73 19.93
CA ILE A 246 7.92 -2.74 19.24
C ILE A 246 9.39 -2.29 19.15
N PRO A 247 10.36 -3.13 19.53
CA PRO A 247 11.78 -2.81 19.37
C PRO A 247 12.17 -2.65 17.89
N PRO A 248 13.10 -1.74 17.54
CA PRO A 248 13.57 -1.61 16.17
C PRO A 248 14.25 -2.91 15.70
N ASN A 249 14.17 -3.21 14.40
CA ASN A 249 14.77 -4.40 13.78
C ASN A 249 14.38 -5.75 14.43
N SER A 250 13.20 -5.84 15.05
CA SER A 250 12.75 -7.05 15.75
C SER A 250 11.90 -7.99 14.90
N ILE A 251 11.34 -7.51 13.79
CA ILE A 251 10.42 -8.27 12.94
C ILE A 251 11.10 -8.65 11.62
N GLY A 252 11.42 -9.92 11.42
CA GLY A 252 11.96 -10.38 10.13
C GLY A 252 10.90 -10.33 9.02
N CYS A 253 11.22 -9.83 7.84
CA CYS A 253 10.31 -9.94 6.69
C CYS A 253 11.04 -9.89 5.35
N THR A 254 10.35 -10.32 4.30
CA THR A 254 10.75 -10.11 2.90
C THR A 254 9.66 -9.30 2.21
N PHE A 255 9.96 -8.09 1.74
CA PHE A 255 8.97 -7.22 1.08
C PHE A 255 8.54 -7.74 -0.28
N GLY A 256 7.30 -7.50 -0.70
CA GLY A 256 6.78 -7.85 -2.02
C GLY A 256 7.05 -6.85 -3.13
N LYS A 257 6.45 -7.12 -4.30
CA LYS A 257 6.64 -6.32 -5.53
C LYS A 257 6.30 -4.85 -5.36
N PHE A 258 5.44 -4.54 -4.39
CA PHE A 258 5.00 -3.20 -4.06
C PHE A 258 5.01 -3.04 -2.56
N LEU A 259 5.69 -2.01 -2.08
CA LEU A 259 5.54 -1.51 -0.72
C LEU A 259 4.81 -0.18 -0.83
N VAL A 260 3.58 -0.12 -0.33
CA VAL A 260 2.71 1.05 -0.46
C VAL A 260 2.09 1.39 0.88
N ASN A 261 2.47 2.57 1.41
CA ASN A 261 1.68 3.30 2.40
C ASN A 261 1.54 2.62 3.77
N ILE A 262 2.67 2.19 4.35
CA ILE A 262 2.74 1.88 5.78
C ILE A 262 3.11 3.16 6.53
N SER A 263 2.62 3.29 7.77
CA SER A 263 3.25 4.15 8.76
C SER A 263 4.76 3.87 8.82
N THR A 264 5.58 4.89 8.61
CA THR A 264 7.05 4.79 8.73
C THR A 264 7.52 4.36 10.11
N ARG A 265 6.68 4.53 11.15
CA ARG A 265 6.93 3.99 12.49
C ARG A 265 7.01 2.47 12.50
N PHE A 266 6.33 1.80 11.56
CA PHE A 266 6.43 0.36 11.42
C PHE A 266 7.68 -0.05 10.65
N LEU A 267 8.11 0.75 9.67
CA LEU A 267 9.31 0.46 8.88
C LEU A 267 10.56 0.29 9.77
N THR A 268 10.72 1.11 10.80
CA THR A 268 11.85 1.01 11.75
C THR A 268 11.87 -0.29 12.57
N LYS A 269 10.74 -1.01 12.61
CA LYS A 269 10.60 -2.26 13.36
C LYS A 269 11.00 -3.49 12.54
N LEU A 270 11.09 -3.33 11.22
CA LEU A 270 11.32 -4.42 10.28
C LEU A 270 12.81 -4.67 10.06
N ARG A 271 13.18 -5.95 10.09
CA ARG A 271 14.48 -6.48 9.67
C ARG A 271 14.31 -7.16 8.32
N ILE A 272 14.70 -6.44 7.27
CA ILE A 272 14.47 -6.84 5.88
C ILE A 272 15.57 -7.81 5.43
N SER A 273 15.19 -8.94 4.83
CA SER A 273 16.13 -9.91 4.26
C SER A 273 16.88 -9.36 3.04
N GLU A 274 18.15 -9.76 2.86
CA GLU A 274 18.98 -9.41 1.69
C GLU A 274 18.50 -10.06 0.38
N VAL A 275 17.83 -11.22 0.47
CA VAL A 275 17.45 -12.06 -0.70
C VAL A 275 16.15 -11.59 -1.34
N SER A 276 16.10 -10.33 -1.73
CA SER A 276 14.85 -9.60 -1.99
C SER A 276 14.81 -9.12 -3.46
N ASP A 277 14.32 -9.95 -4.39
CA ASP A 277 14.15 -9.64 -5.84
C ASP A 277 12.99 -8.65 -6.11
N PHE A 278 13.10 -7.37 -5.70
CA PHE A 278 11.99 -6.41 -5.79
C PHE A 278 12.26 -5.13 -6.57
N GLU A 279 11.19 -4.62 -7.18
CA GLU A 279 11.27 -3.55 -8.16
C GLU A 279 11.02 -2.14 -7.61
N TYR A 280 10.18 -1.91 -6.58
CA TYR A 280 9.79 -0.55 -6.19
C TYR A 280 9.68 -0.34 -4.67
N LEU A 281 10.27 0.75 -4.16
CA LEU A 281 10.02 1.32 -2.82
C LEU A 281 9.30 2.66 -2.99
N ILE A 282 8.06 2.79 -2.50
CA ILE A 282 7.30 4.04 -2.55
C ILE A 282 6.91 4.46 -1.14
N ILE A 283 7.40 5.61 -0.69
CA ILE A 283 7.10 6.17 0.63
C ILE A 283 6.58 7.60 0.44
N GLU A 284 5.39 7.85 0.94
CA GLU A 284 4.74 9.17 0.93
C GLU A 284 4.40 9.58 2.35
N MET A 285 4.79 10.79 2.73
CA MET A 285 4.58 11.30 4.08
C MET A 285 4.12 12.75 4.05
N GLU A 286 2.88 12.97 4.51
CA GLU A 286 2.31 14.32 4.60
C GLU A 286 2.54 14.99 5.96
N LYS A 287 2.97 14.24 6.99
CA LYS A 287 3.16 14.77 8.35
C LYS A 287 4.56 14.49 8.90
N GLU A 288 5.16 15.51 9.48
CA GLU A 288 6.50 15.45 10.09
C GLU A 288 6.59 14.48 11.27
N GLU A 289 5.49 14.28 12.02
CA GLU A 289 5.45 13.40 13.20
C GLU A 289 5.83 11.94 12.90
N HIS A 290 5.70 11.53 11.64
CA HIS A 290 6.06 10.20 11.17
C HIS A 290 7.57 10.05 10.90
N LEU A 291 8.34 11.16 10.85
CA LEU A 291 9.79 11.14 10.58
C LEU A 291 10.64 10.90 11.82
N ARG A 292 10.13 11.21 13.02
CA ARG A 292 10.94 11.36 14.24
C ARG A 292 11.85 10.16 14.52
N GLU A 293 11.33 8.94 14.38
CA GLU A 293 12.11 7.72 14.63
C GLU A 293 13.19 7.50 13.57
N ILE A 294 12.86 7.63 12.28
CA ILE A 294 13.80 7.38 11.19
C ILE A 294 14.91 8.45 11.17
N LEU A 295 14.56 9.71 11.41
CA LEU A 295 15.55 10.79 11.45
C LEU A 295 16.52 10.67 12.63
N ALA A 296 16.12 10.01 13.71
CA ALA A 296 17.00 9.69 14.83
C ALA A 296 17.99 8.54 14.55
N MET A 297 17.78 7.78 13.47
CA MET A 297 18.71 6.73 13.07
C MET A 297 20.02 7.32 12.53
N GLU A 298 21.10 6.54 12.58
CA GLU A 298 22.36 6.89 11.92
C GLU A 298 22.18 6.92 10.40
N ASP A 299 22.97 7.74 9.71
CA ASP A 299 22.95 7.76 8.26
C ASP A 299 23.36 6.39 7.71
N LYS A 300 22.74 5.97 6.60
CA LYS A 300 22.98 4.66 5.97
C LYS A 300 22.78 3.45 6.90
N SER A 301 21.89 3.56 7.88
CA SER A 301 21.58 2.45 8.80
C SER A 301 20.27 1.73 8.46
N PHE A 302 19.38 2.35 7.67
CA PHE A 302 18.11 1.75 7.28
C PHE A 302 18.27 0.96 5.98
N PHE A 303 18.59 -0.33 6.11
CA PHE A 303 18.78 -1.20 4.95
C PHE A 303 17.48 -1.45 4.20
N ILE A 304 17.45 -1.06 2.93
CA ILE A 304 16.28 -1.23 2.07
C ILE A 304 16.38 -2.42 1.12
N GLY A 305 17.44 -3.24 1.17
CA GLY A 305 17.66 -4.32 0.21
C GLY A 305 18.08 -3.83 -1.19
N GLU A 306 18.14 -4.76 -2.14
CA GLU A 306 18.30 -4.42 -3.56
C GLU A 306 16.98 -3.92 -4.14
N ARG A 307 17.00 -2.77 -4.82
CA ARG A 307 15.77 -2.09 -5.29
C ARG A 307 15.98 -1.50 -6.67
N ARG A 308 15.09 -1.85 -7.60
CA ARG A 308 15.08 -1.31 -8.96
C ARG A 308 14.58 0.14 -9.01
N ALA A 309 13.70 0.57 -8.12
CA ALA A 309 13.15 1.92 -8.14
C ALA A 309 12.77 2.42 -6.73
N ILE A 310 12.98 3.70 -6.48
CA ILE A 310 12.70 4.36 -5.21
C ILE A 310 11.95 5.66 -5.51
N SER A 311 10.81 5.84 -4.85
CA SER A 311 9.99 7.05 -4.92
C SER A 311 9.73 7.55 -3.50
N LEU A 312 10.22 8.75 -3.18
CA LEU A 312 10.01 9.41 -1.90
C LEU A 312 9.23 10.71 -2.13
N ARG A 313 8.11 10.87 -1.42
CA ARG A 313 7.18 11.98 -1.58
C ARG A 313 6.94 12.73 -0.27
N GLY A 314 6.93 14.06 -0.36
CA GLY A 314 6.72 14.97 0.75
C GLY A 314 7.82 14.84 1.81
N TYR A 315 7.44 14.73 3.09
CA TYR A 315 8.38 14.56 4.20
C TYR A 315 9.30 13.33 4.03
N ALA A 316 8.88 12.31 3.26
CA ALA A 316 9.65 11.09 3.06
C ALA A 316 11.02 11.35 2.42
N VAL A 317 11.19 12.42 1.64
CA VAL A 317 12.48 12.74 1.02
C VAL A 317 13.57 12.95 2.08
N ASN A 318 13.22 13.42 3.29
CA ASN A 318 14.15 13.62 4.40
C ASN A 318 14.78 12.31 4.92
N ILE A 319 14.22 11.14 4.60
CA ILE A 319 14.79 9.86 5.02
C ILE A 319 15.88 9.35 4.08
N LEU A 320 16.06 9.97 2.90
CA LEU A 320 17.04 9.53 1.91
C LEU A 320 18.46 9.35 2.48
N PRO A 321 19.00 10.22 3.36
CA PRO A 321 20.32 10.02 3.98
C PRO A 321 20.38 8.79 4.91
N LYS A 322 19.23 8.34 5.43
CA LYS A 322 19.12 7.20 6.34
C LYS A 322 19.12 5.87 5.61
N LEU A 323 18.77 5.86 4.32
CA LEU A 323 18.71 4.66 3.51
C LEU A 323 20.12 4.07 3.28
N ALA A 324 20.29 2.79 3.57
CA ALA A 324 21.49 2.03 3.25
C ALA A 324 21.29 1.31 1.93
N PHE A 325 22.11 1.66 0.94
CA PHE A 325 22.14 1.03 -0.38
C PHE A 325 23.22 -0.03 -0.44
N HIS A 326 22.93 -1.19 -1.03
CA HIS A 326 23.96 -2.17 -1.36
C HIS A 326 24.94 -1.59 -2.40
N GLU A 327 26.24 -1.86 -2.28
CA GLU A 327 27.28 -1.24 -3.13
C GLU A 327 27.10 -1.56 -4.62
N ASN A 328 26.49 -2.73 -4.92
CA ASN A 328 26.21 -3.20 -6.27
C ASN A 328 24.79 -2.88 -6.73
N ASN A 329 24.02 -2.09 -5.97
CA ASN A 329 22.63 -1.82 -6.31
C ASN A 329 22.51 -0.91 -7.54
N GLU A 330 22.00 -1.46 -8.64
CA GLU A 330 21.65 -0.72 -9.85
C GLU A 330 20.21 -0.22 -9.77
N ILE A 331 20.03 1.02 -9.31
CA ILE A 331 18.72 1.66 -9.24
C ILE A 331 18.33 2.09 -10.65
N GLU A 332 17.21 1.64 -11.17
CA GLU A 332 16.67 2.14 -12.45
C GLU A 332 16.05 3.53 -12.30
N PHE A 333 15.31 3.79 -11.22
CA PHE A 333 14.61 5.06 -10.98
C PHE A 333 14.78 5.57 -9.55
N LEU A 334 15.24 6.81 -9.37
CA LEU A 334 15.16 7.56 -8.12
C LEU A 334 14.25 8.77 -8.34
N ILE A 335 13.09 8.77 -7.68
CA ILE A 335 12.07 9.82 -7.80
C ILE A 335 11.94 10.50 -6.44
N LEU A 336 12.19 11.80 -6.38
CA LEU A 336 12.03 12.64 -5.20
C LEU A 336 11.05 13.77 -5.54
N GLU A 337 9.99 13.91 -4.76
CA GLU A 337 8.91 14.86 -5.03
C GLU A 337 8.54 15.58 -3.74
N ILE A 338 8.67 16.91 -3.75
CA ILE A 338 8.31 17.76 -2.61
C ILE A 338 7.46 18.92 -3.10
N GLU A 339 6.16 18.89 -2.80
CA GLU A 339 5.22 19.92 -3.24
C GLU A 339 5.19 21.15 -2.31
N LYS A 340 5.50 20.98 -1.03
CA LYS A 340 5.36 22.03 0.01
C LYS A 340 6.70 22.39 0.64
N GLU A 341 6.94 23.67 0.88
CA GLU A 341 8.17 24.17 1.52
C GLU A 341 8.43 23.53 2.90
N GLU A 342 7.37 23.30 3.68
CA GLU A 342 7.45 22.70 5.02
C GLU A 342 8.11 21.30 5.01
N HIS A 343 7.94 20.55 3.92
CA HIS A 343 8.54 19.22 3.73
C HIS A 343 10.05 19.31 3.46
N PHE A 344 10.57 20.49 3.10
CA PHE A 344 11.98 20.74 2.77
C PHE A 344 12.82 21.24 3.95
N ARG A 345 12.21 21.59 5.09
CA ARG A 345 12.83 22.38 6.17
C ARG A 345 14.17 21.87 6.71
N GLY A 346 14.44 20.56 6.71
CA GLY A 346 15.69 19.97 7.21
C GLY A 346 16.79 19.76 6.17
N ILE A 347 16.47 19.88 4.88
CA ILE A 347 17.39 19.61 3.77
C ILE A 347 18.44 20.72 3.56
N PRO A 348 18.11 22.04 3.65
CA PRO A 348 19.08 23.11 3.44
C PRO A 348 20.36 22.96 4.26
N ASP A 349 20.22 22.53 5.51
CA ASP A 349 21.29 22.41 6.49
C ASP A 349 22.21 21.19 6.24
N MET A 350 21.82 20.28 5.35
CA MET A 350 22.64 19.13 4.98
C MET A 350 23.89 19.60 4.23
N LYS A 351 25.04 18.96 4.47
CA LYS A 351 26.26 19.23 3.70
C LYS A 351 26.05 18.81 2.23
N ASN A 352 26.60 19.57 1.29
CA ASN A 352 26.61 19.16 -0.12
C ASN A 352 27.35 17.82 -0.27
N GLU A 353 26.91 17.00 -1.22
CA GLU A 353 27.46 15.66 -1.50
C GLU A 353 27.49 14.72 -0.28
N SER A 354 26.63 14.94 0.71
CA SER A 354 26.53 14.09 1.91
C SER A 354 25.66 12.85 1.70
N ILE A 355 24.74 12.90 0.74
CA ILE A 355 23.77 11.83 0.50
C ILE A 355 24.31 10.89 -0.57
N PHE A 356 24.75 9.72 -0.14
CA PHE A 356 25.13 8.67 -1.08
C PHE A 356 23.87 7.99 -1.63
N VAL A 357 23.74 8.00 -2.96
CA VAL A 357 22.74 7.20 -3.67
C VAL A 357 23.50 6.37 -4.69
N ALA A 358 23.18 5.07 -4.82
CA ALA A 358 23.98 4.06 -5.52
C ALA A 358 24.32 4.38 -7.00
N LYS A 359 23.82 3.63 -7.99
CA LYS A 359 24.03 3.92 -9.41
C LYS A 359 22.69 4.15 -10.13
N PRO A 360 21.97 5.26 -9.85
CA PRO A 360 20.67 5.50 -10.47
C PRO A 360 20.82 5.75 -11.98
N ARG A 361 20.10 4.95 -12.78
CA ARG A 361 19.97 5.11 -14.22
C ARG A 361 19.13 6.35 -14.55
N THR A 362 18.07 6.61 -13.79
CA THR A 362 17.21 7.78 -13.95
C THR A 362 16.98 8.48 -12.61
N ILE A 363 17.10 9.80 -12.58
CA ILE A 363 16.78 10.63 -11.42
C ILE A 363 15.68 11.62 -11.82
N SER A 364 14.66 11.74 -11.00
CA SER A 364 13.57 12.71 -11.14
C SER A 364 13.43 13.51 -9.86
N LEU A 365 13.60 14.83 -9.95
CA LEU A 365 13.41 15.77 -8.85
C LEU A 365 12.27 16.73 -9.20
N ASP A 366 11.21 16.76 -8.39
CA ASP A 366 10.04 17.61 -8.61
C ASP A 366 9.76 18.54 -7.43
N GLY A 367 9.37 19.77 -7.73
CA GLY A 367 9.12 20.84 -6.77
C GLY A 367 10.37 21.21 -5.96
N TYR A 368 10.23 21.31 -4.63
CA TYR A 368 11.34 21.62 -3.73
C TYR A 368 12.41 20.52 -3.71
N ALA A 369 12.12 19.31 -4.24
CA ALA A 369 13.11 18.26 -4.36
C ALA A 369 14.26 18.62 -5.30
N VAL A 370 14.07 19.60 -6.20
CA VAL A 370 15.17 20.13 -7.03
C VAL A 370 16.32 20.62 -6.14
N GLY A 371 16.02 21.22 -4.98
CA GLY A 371 17.00 21.64 -3.97
C GLY A 371 17.83 20.49 -3.34
N MET A 372 17.46 19.22 -3.57
CA MET A 372 18.26 18.06 -3.16
C MET A 372 19.48 17.81 -4.05
N LEU A 373 19.46 18.31 -5.29
CA LEU A 373 20.53 18.06 -6.27
C LEU A 373 21.95 18.27 -5.71
N PRO A 374 22.29 19.41 -5.06
CA PRO A 374 23.63 19.62 -4.50
C PRO A 374 23.95 18.72 -3.29
N LYS A 375 22.95 18.08 -2.68
CA LYS A 375 23.12 17.20 -1.52
C LYS A 375 23.45 15.77 -1.94
N ILE A 376 23.08 15.37 -3.16
CA ILE A 376 23.32 14.03 -3.69
C ILE A 376 24.75 13.91 -4.19
N ASN A 377 25.43 12.85 -3.74
CA ASN A 377 26.77 12.49 -4.17
C ASN A 377 26.70 11.56 -5.39
N PHE A 378 26.95 12.10 -6.57
CA PHE A 378 27.10 11.31 -7.79
C PHE A 378 28.58 10.92 -7.94
N ARG A 379 28.93 9.66 -7.68
CA ARG A 379 30.31 9.20 -7.90
C ARG A 379 30.77 9.46 -9.34
N GLU A 380 32.04 9.80 -9.53
CA GLU A 380 32.62 10.07 -10.86
C GLU A 380 32.51 8.89 -11.83
N ASP A 381 32.47 7.66 -11.33
CA ASP A 381 32.36 6.42 -12.14
C ASP A 381 30.91 6.05 -12.49
N ASN A 382 29.93 6.80 -11.99
CA ASN A 382 28.53 6.53 -12.30
C ASN A 382 28.18 7.00 -13.72
N LYS A 383 27.36 6.21 -14.41
CA LYS A 383 26.75 6.58 -15.69
C LYS A 383 25.25 6.66 -15.49
N THR A 384 24.74 7.88 -15.32
CA THR A 384 23.30 8.11 -15.26
C THR A 384 22.80 8.27 -16.69
N LYS A 385 21.67 7.65 -17.02
CA LYS A 385 21.05 7.82 -18.34
C LYS A 385 20.33 9.15 -18.40
N SER A 386 19.52 9.47 -17.40
CA SER A 386 18.65 10.64 -17.45
C SER A 386 18.49 11.34 -16.10
N ILE A 387 18.54 12.67 -16.12
CA ILE A 387 18.19 13.53 -14.99
C ILE A 387 17.04 14.43 -15.42
N PHE A 388 15.95 14.39 -14.67
CA PHE A 388 14.76 15.19 -14.87
C PHE A 388 14.55 16.10 -13.66
N MET A 389 14.36 17.39 -13.91
CA MET A 389 14.08 18.39 -12.88
C MET A 389 12.94 19.30 -13.32
N GLU A 390 11.92 19.40 -12.47
CA GLU A 390 10.78 20.28 -12.68
C GLU A 390 10.52 21.12 -11.42
N ALA A 391 10.38 22.43 -11.61
CA ALA A 391 10.04 23.35 -10.53
C ALA A 391 8.97 24.33 -11.03
N GLY A 392 7.76 24.19 -10.51
CA GLY A 392 6.64 25.08 -10.85
C GLY A 392 6.68 26.46 -10.19
N GLN A 393 7.54 26.65 -9.19
CA GLN A 393 7.67 27.86 -8.38
C GLN A 393 9.14 28.26 -8.22
N GLU A 394 9.43 29.57 -8.11
CA GLU A 394 10.81 30.08 -7.96
C GLU A 394 11.40 29.64 -6.61
N GLU A 395 10.56 29.57 -5.59
CA GLU A 395 10.87 29.17 -4.22
C GLU A 395 11.54 27.79 -4.16
N CYS A 396 11.14 26.86 -5.04
CA CYS A 396 11.69 25.51 -5.14
C CYS A 396 13.19 25.47 -5.47
N ILE A 397 13.73 26.52 -6.09
CA ILE A 397 15.12 26.57 -6.56
C ILE A 397 15.98 27.59 -5.82
N ILE A 398 15.39 28.42 -4.93
CA ILE A 398 16.12 29.38 -4.07
C ILE A 398 17.36 28.75 -3.41
N PRO A 399 17.31 27.52 -2.86
CA PRO A 399 18.47 26.88 -2.23
C PRO A 399 19.68 26.72 -3.19
N ILE A 400 19.43 26.59 -4.49
CA ILE A 400 20.46 26.43 -5.52
C ILE A 400 20.90 27.78 -6.10
N LEU A 401 19.98 28.75 -6.22
CA LEU A 401 20.30 30.06 -6.82
C LEU A 401 21.41 30.81 -6.07
N GLY A 402 21.49 30.62 -4.75
CA GLY A 402 22.54 31.20 -3.89
C GLY A 402 23.93 30.55 -4.03
N MET A 403 24.04 29.42 -4.75
CA MET A 403 25.31 28.73 -4.94
C MET A 403 26.17 29.40 -6.02
N GLU A 404 27.48 29.13 -6.01
CA GLU A 404 28.38 29.59 -7.08
C GLU A 404 28.01 28.94 -8.42
N ASN A 405 28.31 29.61 -9.53
CA ASN A 405 28.12 29.01 -10.85
C ASN A 405 29.05 27.80 -11.00
N GLU A 406 28.62 26.79 -11.75
CA GLU A 406 29.40 25.57 -11.99
C GLU A 406 29.83 24.83 -10.69
N SER A 407 29.09 25.02 -9.59
CA SER A 407 29.39 24.40 -8.29
C SER A 407 28.66 23.08 -8.05
N ILE A 408 27.65 22.75 -8.85
CA ILE A 408 26.89 21.51 -8.74
C ILE A 408 27.38 20.53 -9.79
N PHE A 409 28.11 19.50 -9.35
CA PHE A 409 28.61 18.46 -10.24
C PHE A 409 27.46 17.65 -10.84
N VAL A 410 27.39 17.59 -12.17
CA VAL A 410 26.47 16.71 -12.90
C VAL A 410 27.27 15.57 -13.52
N VAL A 411 26.96 14.35 -13.08
CA VAL A 411 27.56 13.11 -13.57
C VAL A 411 27.40 12.94 -15.09
N LYS A 412 28.21 12.07 -15.70
CA LYS A 412 28.06 11.73 -17.13
C LYS A 412 26.63 11.25 -17.40
N THR A 413 25.87 12.07 -18.13
CA THR A 413 24.43 11.89 -18.31
C THR A 413 24.02 11.96 -19.78
N GLU A 414 23.30 10.95 -20.29
CA GLU A 414 22.85 10.96 -21.70
C GLU A 414 21.78 12.03 -21.95
N THR A 415 20.89 12.30 -20.99
CA THR A 415 19.80 13.27 -21.14
C THR A 415 19.58 14.07 -19.86
N ILE A 416 19.59 15.40 -19.97
CA ILE A 416 19.21 16.31 -18.89
C ILE A 416 17.97 17.08 -19.34
N THR A 417 16.92 17.04 -18.54
CA THR A 417 15.66 17.73 -18.78
C THR A 417 15.40 18.72 -17.65
N LEU A 418 15.35 20.01 -18.00
CA LEU A 418 15.00 21.10 -17.10
C LEU A 418 13.68 21.71 -17.53
N LYS A 419 12.71 21.74 -16.61
CA LYS A 419 11.38 22.33 -16.84
C LYS A 419 11.08 23.48 -15.89
N ASN A 420 10.44 24.51 -16.45
CA ASN A 420 9.97 25.68 -15.74
C ASN A 420 11.10 26.36 -14.97
N TYR A 421 10.93 26.70 -13.69
CA TYR A 421 11.98 27.38 -12.92
C TYR A 421 13.27 26.56 -12.84
N ALA A 422 13.21 25.22 -12.97
CA ALA A 422 14.43 24.40 -12.99
C ALA A 422 15.39 24.78 -14.13
N VAL A 423 14.91 25.41 -15.21
CA VAL A 423 15.80 25.95 -16.27
C VAL A 423 16.78 26.97 -15.68
N SER A 424 16.34 27.79 -14.71
CA SER A 424 17.17 28.84 -14.10
C SER A 424 18.33 28.31 -13.25
N ILE A 425 18.40 27.01 -12.95
CA ILE A 425 19.56 26.42 -12.25
C ILE A 425 20.70 26.07 -13.20
N LEU A 426 20.50 26.15 -14.52
CA LEU A 426 21.49 25.78 -15.53
C LEU A 426 22.89 26.39 -15.30
N PRO A 427 23.04 27.69 -14.92
CA PRO A 427 24.35 28.27 -14.61
C PRO A 427 25.07 27.64 -13.42
N LYS A 428 24.35 26.94 -12.56
CA LYS A 428 24.89 26.29 -11.35
C LYS A 428 25.41 24.89 -11.64
N LEU A 429 25.01 24.30 -12.75
CA LEU A 429 25.40 22.95 -13.16
C LEU A 429 26.80 22.98 -13.78
N ASN A 430 27.66 22.07 -13.31
CA ASN A 430 29.00 21.88 -13.85
C ASN A 430 28.97 20.75 -14.89
N PHE A 431 29.10 21.14 -16.16
CA PHE A 431 29.25 20.21 -17.28
C PHE A 431 30.74 19.99 -17.52
N HIS A 432 31.29 18.87 -17.04
CA HIS A 432 32.71 18.52 -17.27
C HIS A 432 33.04 18.53 -18.79
N GLU A 433 34.26 18.91 -19.18
CA GLU A 433 34.67 19.02 -20.59
C GLU A 433 34.58 17.69 -21.37
N ASP A 434 34.69 16.58 -20.63
CA ASP A 434 34.53 15.20 -21.11
C ASP A 434 33.11 14.63 -20.94
N ASN A 435 32.19 15.41 -20.37
CA ASN A 435 30.79 15.03 -20.27
C ASN A 435 30.11 15.22 -21.62
N GLU A 436 29.97 14.12 -22.36
CA GLU A 436 29.18 14.04 -23.57
C GLU A 436 27.71 13.90 -23.19
N THR A 437 27.06 15.02 -22.87
CA THR A 437 25.61 15.02 -22.71
C THR A 437 24.96 14.81 -24.07
N GLY A 438 24.23 13.71 -24.24
CA GLY A 438 23.57 13.42 -25.52
C GLY A 438 22.51 14.48 -25.85
N ILE A 439 21.63 14.76 -24.90
CA ILE A 439 20.46 15.62 -25.05
C ILE A 439 20.33 16.56 -23.85
N LEU A 440 20.25 17.87 -24.09
CA LEU A 440 19.81 18.87 -23.11
C LEU A 440 18.44 19.39 -23.54
N PHE A 441 17.39 19.10 -22.76
CA PHE A 441 16.04 19.55 -23.02
C PHE A 441 15.66 20.67 -22.03
N LEU A 442 15.35 21.85 -22.56
CA LEU A 442 14.95 23.02 -21.81
C LEU A 442 13.53 23.40 -22.18
N PHE A 443 12.65 23.51 -21.18
CA PHE A 443 11.26 23.88 -21.40
C PHE A 443 10.81 24.88 -20.35
N ALA A 444 10.19 25.97 -20.78
CA ALA A 444 9.70 26.99 -19.88
C ALA A 444 8.35 27.51 -20.36
N ASP A 445 7.30 27.20 -19.60
CA ASP A 445 5.93 27.63 -19.92
C ASP A 445 5.74 29.15 -19.91
N LEU A 446 6.44 29.84 -19.02
CA LEU A 446 6.32 31.27 -18.78
C LEU A 446 7.67 31.97 -18.87
N ARG A 447 7.66 33.27 -19.19
CA ARG A 447 8.89 34.07 -19.30
C ARG A 447 9.64 34.17 -17.97
N GLU A 448 8.91 34.27 -16.86
CA GLU A 448 9.48 34.30 -15.50
C GLU A 448 10.40 33.12 -15.19
N HIS A 449 10.08 31.92 -15.71
CA HIS A 449 10.85 30.69 -15.48
C HIS A 449 12.31 30.78 -15.93
N VAL A 450 12.62 31.69 -16.87
CA VAL A 450 13.97 31.89 -17.42
C VAL A 450 14.52 33.29 -17.19
N ARG A 451 13.79 34.15 -16.46
CA ARG A 451 14.15 35.57 -16.26
C ARG A 451 15.59 35.71 -15.76
N LEU A 452 15.98 34.90 -14.78
CA LEU A 452 17.32 34.93 -14.17
C LEU A 452 18.43 34.64 -15.18
N ILE A 453 18.18 33.79 -16.17
CA ILE A 453 19.15 33.51 -17.25
C ILE A 453 19.17 34.64 -18.28
N LEU A 454 18.01 35.24 -18.59
CA LEU A 454 17.94 36.31 -19.58
C LEU A 454 18.73 37.56 -19.16
N ASP A 455 18.81 37.81 -17.85
CA ASP A 455 19.57 38.92 -17.27
C ASP A 455 21.09 38.68 -17.29
N MET A 456 21.55 37.47 -17.63
CA MET A 456 22.97 37.16 -17.78
C MET A 456 23.53 37.65 -19.12
N GLY A 457 24.86 37.82 -19.16
CA GLY A 457 25.57 38.15 -20.40
C GLY A 457 25.40 37.06 -21.47
N ASP A 458 25.51 37.43 -22.73
CA ASP A 458 25.53 36.45 -23.81
C ASP A 458 26.75 35.55 -23.68
N ARG A 459 26.60 34.27 -24.03
CA ARG A 459 27.67 33.26 -23.91
C ARG A 459 28.31 33.26 -22.52
N SER A 460 27.49 33.13 -21.47
CA SER A 460 27.94 33.13 -20.08
C SER A 460 27.69 31.81 -19.35
N ILE A 461 26.98 30.86 -19.97
CA ILE A 461 26.61 29.58 -19.37
C ILE A 461 27.21 28.45 -20.21
N PHE A 462 28.20 27.74 -19.67
CA PHE A 462 28.77 26.59 -20.36
C PHE A 462 27.90 25.35 -20.16
N VAL A 463 27.56 24.65 -21.25
CA VAL A 463 26.74 23.42 -21.22
C VAL A 463 27.46 22.20 -21.81
N GLY A 464 28.79 22.25 -21.89
CA GLY A 464 29.60 21.12 -22.34
C GLY A 464 29.44 20.75 -23.81
N LYS A 465 29.75 19.50 -24.14
CA LYS A 465 29.58 18.90 -25.48
C LYS A 465 28.20 18.25 -25.60
N ALA A 466 27.15 19.08 -25.61
CA ALA A 466 25.80 18.60 -25.85
C ALA A 466 25.65 18.10 -27.30
N GLY A 467 25.14 16.88 -27.51
CA GLY A 467 24.85 16.38 -28.86
C GLY A 467 23.70 17.15 -29.51
N VAL A 468 22.60 17.30 -28.77
CA VAL A 468 21.42 18.08 -29.17
C VAL A 468 20.93 18.91 -28.00
N ILE A 469 20.63 20.20 -28.24
CA ILE A 469 19.90 21.05 -27.31
C ILE A 469 18.50 21.27 -27.89
N PHE A 470 17.49 20.81 -27.15
CA PHE A 470 16.08 21.11 -27.41
C PHE A 470 15.67 22.26 -26.51
N SER A 471 15.05 23.28 -27.08
CA SER A 471 14.47 24.39 -26.32
C SER A 471 13.08 24.68 -26.82
N GLU A 472 12.11 24.65 -25.91
CA GLU A 472 10.70 24.87 -26.22
C GLU A 472 10.14 26.08 -25.48
N LYS A 473 9.17 26.76 -26.09
CA LYS A 473 8.47 27.91 -25.51
C LYS A 473 9.46 29.03 -25.11
N TYR A 474 9.37 29.55 -23.88
CA TYR A 474 10.22 30.66 -23.43
C TYR A 474 11.68 30.25 -23.22
N ALA A 475 11.98 28.94 -23.16
CA ALA A 475 13.34 28.45 -22.99
C ALA A 475 14.22 28.76 -24.22
N ILE A 476 13.64 28.96 -25.41
CA ILE A 476 14.38 29.35 -26.62
C ILE A 476 15.20 30.63 -26.38
N ASN A 477 14.71 31.54 -25.54
CA ASN A 477 15.37 32.81 -25.25
C ASN A 477 16.69 32.63 -24.48
N THR A 478 16.92 31.47 -23.84
CA THR A 478 18.16 31.18 -23.11
C THR A 478 19.31 30.77 -24.03
N LEU A 479 19.03 30.36 -25.28
CA LEU A 479 20.05 29.84 -26.20
C LEU A 479 21.19 30.84 -26.47
N SER A 480 20.89 32.14 -26.50
CA SER A 480 21.89 33.21 -26.65
C SER A 480 22.90 33.28 -25.50
N LYS A 481 22.53 32.73 -24.35
CA LYS A 481 23.33 32.73 -23.11
C LYS A 481 24.25 31.52 -23.02
N LEU A 482 24.02 30.48 -23.83
CA LEU A 482 24.75 29.23 -23.74
C LEU A 482 26.07 29.25 -24.54
N ILE A 483 27.08 28.57 -24.01
CA ILE A 483 28.32 28.17 -24.67
C ILE A 483 28.27 26.65 -24.85
N PHE A 484 28.30 26.19 -26.09
CA PHE A 484 28.29 24.77 -26.46
C PHE A 484 29.24 24.51 -27.63
N HIS A 485 29.56 23.23 -27.86
CA HIS A 485 30.49 22.84 -28.91
C HIS A 485 29.94 23.10 -30.32
N LYS A 486 30.81 23.35 -31.30
CA LYS A 486 30.42 23.63 -32.70
C LYS A 486 29.58 22.52 -33.36
N ASP A 487 29.70 21.30 -32.86
CA ASP A 487 29.02 20.11 -33.40
C ASP A 487 27.65 19.86 -32.74
N THR A 488 27.26 20.70 -31.77
CA THR A 488 25.97 20.65 -31.09
C THR A 488 24.85 21.08 -32.04
N LYS A 489 23.81 20.24 -32.14
CA LYS A 489 22.59 20.58 -32.90
C LYS A 489 21.61 21.33 -32.02
N LEU A 490 21.00 22.39 -32.54
CA LEU A 490 19.93 23.12 -31.87
C LEU A 490 18.59 22.76 -32.50
N CYS A 491 17.62 22.41 -31.67
CA CYS A 491 16.23 22.16 -32.05
C CYS A 491 15.33 23.07 -31.22
N CYS A 492 14.49 23.86 -31.89
CA CYS A 492 13.58 24.81 -31.23
C CYS A 492 12.14 24.43 -31.57
N GLY A 493 11.26 24.40 -30.57
CA GLY A 493 9.86 23.97 -30.68
C GLY A 493 8.85 24.96 -30.12
#